data_AF-A0A4S5AB01-F1
#
_entry.id   AF-A0A4S5AB01-F1
#
_cell.length_a   1.000
_cell.length_b   1.000
_cell.length_c   1.000
_cell.angle_alpha   90.00
_cell.angle_beta   90.00
_cell.angle_gamma   90.00
#
_symmetry.space_group_name_H-M   'P 1'
#
loop_
_entity.id
_entity.type
_entity.pdbx_description
1 polymer ?
#
loop_
_entity_poly.entity_id
_entity_poly.type
_entity_poly.pdbx_seq_one_letter_code
_entity_poly.pdbx_strand_id
1 'polypeptide(L)' 'MSHRMRVGVVGAGRVGAVLAAGLRAAGHLVVAAAGESDASRR' A
#
# COMPACT_ATOMS: atom_id res chain seq x y z
N MET A 1 -17.17 13.44 2.98
CA MET A 1 -16.96 12.50 4.10
C MET A 1 -15.80 11.60 3.73
N SER A 2 -14.65 11.69 4.41
CA SER A 2 -13.58 10.71 4.20
C SER A 2 -13.67 9.66 5.30
N HIS A 3 -14.07 8.43 4.94
CA HIS A 3 -14.06 7.32 5.89
C HIS A 3 -12.63 6.82 6.05
N ARG A 4 -12.12 6.92 7.28
CA ARG A 4 -10.81 6.37 7.63
C ARG A 4 -10.89 4.85 7.61
N MET A 5 -10.05 4.23 6.78
CA MET A 5 -10.00 2.79 6.58
C MET A 5 -8.66 2.21 6.99
N ARG A 6 -8.65 0.92 7.30
CA ARG A 6 -7.42 0.12 7.48
C ARG A 6 -7.14 -0.61 6.18
N VAL A 7 -5.97 -0.42 5.61
CA VAL A 7 -5.63 -0.90 4.26
C VAL A 7 -4.35 -1.73 4.29
N GLY A 8 -4.39 -2.92 3.70
CA GLY A 8 -3.19 -3.70 3.37
C GLY A 8 -2.80 -3.44 1.92
N VAL A 9 -1.50 -3.30 1.65
CA VAL A 9 -0.95 -3.07 0.30
C VAL A 9 -0.25 -4.33 -0.18
N VAL A 10 -0.67 -4.90 -1.31
CA VAL A 10 -0.02 -6.03 -1.96
C VAL A 10 0.63 -5.53 -3.25
N GLY A 11 1.95 -5.70 -3.38
CA GLY A 11 2.75 -5.13 -4.46
C GLY A 11 3.49 -3.85 -4.06
N ALA A 12 4.29 -3.89 -3.00
CA ALA A 12 5.07 -2.77 -2.46
C ALA A 12 6.26 -2.29 -3.35
N GLY A 13 6.23 -2.60 -4.65
CA GLY A 13 7.11 -1.99 -5.63
C GLY A 13 6.78 -0.50 -5.84
N ARG A 14 7.30 0.09 -6.92
CA ARG A 14 7.20 1.55 -7.17
C ARG A 14 5.77 2.10 -7.08
N VAL A 15 4.80 1.41 -7.70
CA VAL A 15 3.39 1.84 -7.70
C VAL A 15 2.75 1.67 -6.32
N GLY A 16 2.92 0.51 -5.68
CA GLY A 16 2.33 0.26 -4.36
C GLY A 16 2.88 1.20 -3.29
N ALA A 17 4.16 1.58 -3.37
CA ALA A 17 4.76 2.56 -2.47
C ALA A 17 4.11 3.96 -2.60
N VAL A 18 3.92 4.45 -3.84
CA VAL A 18 3.27 5.75 -4.10
C VAL A 18 1.81 5.73 -3.68
N LEU A 19 1.09 4.65 -3.98
CA LEU A 19 -0.32 4.49 -3.58
C LEU A 19 -0.46 4.47 -2.05
N ALA A 20 0.41 3.74 -1.34
CA ALA A 20 0.44 3.69 0.11
C ALA A 20 0.70 5.07 0.72
N ALA A 21 1.59 5.87 0.11
CA ALA A 21 1.84 7.25 0.53
C ALA A 21 0.60 8.14 0.35
N GLY A 22 -0.09 8.04 -0.79
CA GLY A 22 -1.34 8.77 -1.04
C GLY A 22 -2.46 8.40 -0.07
N LEU A 23 -2.63 7.11 0.23
CA LEU A 23 -3.61 6.63 1.20
C LEU A 23 -3.34 7.15 2.61
N ARG A 24 -2.06 7.20 3.02
CA ARG A 24 -1.67 7.82 4.30
C ARG A 24 -1.96 9.32 4.32
N ALA A 25 -1.65 10.03 3.24
CA ALA A 25 -1.93 11.46 3.12
C ALA A 25 -3.44 11.78 3.18
N ALA A 26 -4.28 10.89 2.65
CA ALA A 26 -5.74 10.98 2.75
C ALA A 26 -6.30 10.58 4.13
N GLY A 27 -5.45 10.19 5.09
CA GLY A 27 -5.81 9.86 6.46
C GLY A 27 -6.16 8.39 6.70
N HIS A 28 -6.00 7.51 5.71
CA HIS A 28 -6.18 6.07 5.89
C HIS A 28 -4.97 5.44 6.59
N LEU A 29 -5.20 4.35 7.33
CA LEU A 29 -4.16 3.62 8.03
C LEU A 29 -3.68 2.44 7.16
N VAL A 30 -2.48 2.53 6.63
CA VAL A 30 -1.83 1.40 5.95
C VAL A 30 -1.23 0.47 7.02
N VAL A 31 -1.81 -0.72 7.19
CA VAL A 31 -1.50 -1.66 8.29
C VAL A 31 -0.53 -2.78 7.91
N ALA A 32 -0.36 -3.04 6.62
CA ALA A 32 0.55 -4.05 6.10
C ALA A 32 0.99 -3.67 4.67
N ALA A 33 2.19 -4.09 4.29
CA ALA A 33 2.69 -4.00 2.93
C ALA A 33 3.47 -5.27 2.57
N ALA A 34 3.10 -5.93 1.47
CA ALA A 34 3.81 -7.10 0.94
C ALA A 34 4.44 -6.74 -0.40
N GLY A 35 5.73 -7.02 -0.55
CA GLY A 35 6.53 -6.68 -1.72
C GLY A 35 6.86 -7.87 -2.61
N GLU A 36 6.66 -9.11 -2.14
CA GLU A 36 6.96 -10.28 -2.96
C GLU A 36 5.95 -10.42 -4.10
N SER A 37 6.46 -10.45 -5.32
CA SER A 37 5.77 -10.94 -6.50
C SER A 37 6.54 -12.12 -7.07
N ASP A 38 5.92 -12.98 -7.87
CA ASP A 38 6.65 -14.06 -8.55
C ASP A 38 7.81 -13.53 -9.42
N ALA A 39 7.69 -12.30 -9.92
CA ALA A 39 8.75 -11.59 -10.64
C ALA A 39 9.93 -11.17 -9.75
N SER A 40 9.76 -11.10 -8.43
CA SER A 40 10.83 -10.78 -7.45
C SER A 40 11.67 -12.00 -7.07
N ARG A 41 11.28 -13.21 -7.52
CA ARG A 41 11.94 -14.48 -7.20
C ARG A 41 12.92 -14.99 -8.28
N ARG A 42 13.17 -14.23 -9.34
CA ARG A 42 14.08 -14.59 -10.44
C ARG A 42 15.09 -13.50 -10.69
#